data_AF-A0A970EIN0-F1
#
_entry.id   AF-A0A970EIN0-F1
#
_cell.length_a   1.000
_cell.length_b   1.000
_cell.length_c   1.000
_cell.angle_alpha   90.00
_cell.angle_beta   90.00
_cell.angle_gamma   90.00
#
_symmetry.space_group_name_H-M   'P 1'
#
loop_
_entity.id
_entity.type
_entity.pdbx_description
1 polymer ?
#
loop_
_entity_poly.entity_id
_entity_poly.type
_entity_poly.pdbx_seq_one_letter_code
_entity_poly.pdbx_strand_id
1 'polypeptide(L)'
;MQTTPRGNRLHIALFGRRNVGKSSIINAITSQEIALVSPIPGTTTDPVFKAMEIPPLGPVVLIDTAGLDDEGSLGELRVKRSRQILQQAEMVLVVLEAGCPLTVQEREFLLLCKEKKLPVVAAVNKIDQQEFVADLAKQLKELAIPAVPVSALTGEGITALKIALIQAAPADWDERPLVGDLLEPGEVAVLVVPIDKAAPKGRLILPQVQTLRDLLDNNALAVVCKEDKLQSALQGRKVRIVITDSQVFAKVEAQTPPDVLLTSFSILFARQKGDLLTLAAGAKAIEQLRPGDKVLVSEACTHHRIEDDIGRVKLPRLLERKVGGKLQFAFSSGGSFPEELPAYKLILHCGGCMINRRAMLSRIAQAREAGVPIVNYGVAIAHLLGILPRALSPFPEIGRQLFPQIYKER
;
A
#
# COMPACT_ATOMS: atom_id res chain seq x y z
N MET A 1 -15.45 -17.09 -2.99
CA MET A 1 -14.07 -16.84 -2.51
C MET A 1 -13.72 -15.41 -2.87
N GLN A 2 -13.52 -14.53 -1.89
CA GLN A 2 -13.25 -13.11 -2.17
C GLN A 2 -11.79 -12.93 -2.61
N THR A 3 -11.63 -12.16 -3.68
CA THR A 3 -10.39 -11.81 -4.36
C THR A 3 -9.38 -11.14 -3.43
N THR A 4 -8.08 -11.50 -3.50
CA THR A 4 -7.00 -10.81 -2.74
C THR A 4 -7.14 -9.29 -2.86
N PRO A 5 -7.11 -8.53 -1.76
CA PRO A 5 -7.27 -7.08 -1.81
C PRO A 5 -6.23 -6.43 -2.71
N ARG A 6 -6.65 -5.42 -3.47
CA ARG A 6 -5.78 -4.72 -4.44
C ARG A 6 -4.48 -4.21 -3.82
N GLY A 7 -4.51 -3.76 -2.56
CA GLY A 7 -3.33 -3.26 -1.85
C GLY A 7 -2.34 -4.33 -1.37
N ASN A 8 -2.64 -5.61 -1.58
CA ASN A 8 -1.80 -6.74 -1.18
C ASN A 8 -1.39 -7.60 -2.40
N ARG A 9 -1.56 -7.05 -3.60
CA ARG A 9 -1.13 -7.67 -4.85
C ARG A 9 0.09 -6.93 -5.36
N LEU A 10 0.94 -7.62 -6.09
CA LEU A 10 2.05 -7.00 -6.81
C LEU A 10 1.51 -6.04 -7.89
N HIS A 11 1.89 -4.77 -7.84
CA HIS A 11 1.48 -3.77 -8.82
C HIS A 11 2.49 -3.73 -9.98
N ILE A 12 2.05 -4.14 -11.17
CA ILE A 12 2.85 -4.15 -12.39
C ILE A 12 2.38 -2.99 -13.27
N ALA A 13 3.22 -1.99 -13.48
CA ALA A 13 2.93 -0.97 -14.48
C ALA A 13 3.22 -1.51 -15.88
N LEU A 14 2.25 -1.39 -16.78
CA LEU A 14 2.40 -1.75 -18.18
C LEU A 14 2.74 -0.50 -18.98
N PHE A 15 3.93 -0.47 -19.57
CA PHE A 15 4.39 0.63 -20.42
C PHE A 15 4.65 0.16 -21.85
N GLY A 16 4.56 1.06 -22.82
CA GLY A 16 4.85 0.78 -24.22
C GLY A 16 4.01 1.64 -25.15
N ARG A 17 4.51 1.84 -26.37
CA ARG A 17 3.86 2.68 -27.37
C ARG A 17 2.46 2.18 -27.79
N ARG A 18 1.69 2.99 -28.51
CA ARG A 18 0.46 2.49 -29.18
C ARG A 18 0.81 1.37 -30.17
N ASN A 19 -0.08 0.38 -30.28
CA ASN A 19 0.00 -0.71 -31.26
C ASN A 19 1.21 -1.68 -31.16
N VAL A 20 2.04 -1.58 -30.11
CA VAL A 20 3.12 -2.57 -29.83
C VAL A 20 2.58 -3.90 -29.26
N GLY A 21 1.27 -4.03 -29.08
CA GLY A 21 0.63 -5.27 -28.61
C GLY A 21 0.58 -5.44 -27.09
N LYS A 22 0.62 -4.35 -26.31
CA LYS A 22 0.40 -4.33 -24.85
C LYS A 22 -0.76 -5.24 -24.41
N SER A 23 -1.91 -5.10 -25.07
CA SER A 23 -3.11 -5.85 -24.72
C SER A 23 -3.02 -7.33 -25.06
N SER A 24 -2.44 -7.64 -26.21
CA SER A 24 -2.20 -9.00 -26.64
C SER A 24 -1.24 -9.72 -25.69
N ILE A 25 -0.18 -9.04 -25.23
CA ILE A 25 0.76 -9.57 -24.24
C ILE A 25 0.05 -9.89 -22.93
N ILE A 26 -0.81 -8.99 -22.43
CA ILE A 26 -1.57 -9.25 -21.20
C ILE A 26 -2.44 -10.49 -21.35
N ASN A 27 -3.17 -10.63 -22.45
CA ASN A 27 -4.03 -11.79 -22.68
C ASN A 27 -3.19 -13.08 -22.78
N ALA A 28 -2.03 -13.02 -23.41
CA ALA A 28 -1.11 -14.14 -23.53
C ALA A 28 -0.52 -14.57 -22.16
N ILE A 29 -0.11 -13.63 -21.31
CA ILE A 29 0.46 -13.97 -19.98
C ILE A 29 -0.61 -14.41 -18.96
N THR A 30 -1.84 -13.91 -19.06
CA THR A 30 -2.93 -14.30 -18.14
C THR A 30 -3.66 -15.56 -18.58
N SER A 31 -3.50 -15.97 -19.84
CA SER A 31 -4.31 -17.03 -20.46
C SER A 31 -5.82 -16.73 -20.34
N GLN A 32 -6.20 -15.46 -20.34
CA GLN A 32 -7.58 -14.96 -20.30
C GLN A 32 -7.83 -14.00 -21.47
N GLU A 33 -8.99 -14.09 -22.11
CA GLU A 33 -9.44 -13.10 -23.09
C GLU A 33 -9.95 -11.85 -22.36
N ILE A 34 -9.09 -10.86 -22.14
CA ILE A 34 -9.48 -9.60 -21.52
C ILE A 34 -9.36 -8.47 -22.55
N ALA A 35 -10.49 -7.84 -22.88
CA ALA A 35 -10.47 -6.56 -23.56
C ALA A 35 -9.89 -5.51 -22.61
N LEU A 36 -8.70 -4.98 -22.95
CA LEU A 36 -8.10 -3.91 -22.13
C LEU A 36 -8.80 -2.56 -22.28
N VAL A 37 -9.67 -2.43 -23.26
CA VAL A 37 -10.41 -1.21 -23.57
C VAL A 37 -11.69 -1.17 -22.75
N SER A 38 -11.87 -0.13 -21.93
CA SER A 38 -13.18 0.20 -21.39
C SER A 38 -14.11 0.51 -22.57
N PRO A 39 -15.30 -0.10 -22.69
CA PRO A 39 -16.22 0.14 -23.81
C PRO A 39 -16.84 1.54 -23.81
N ILE A 40 -16.43 2.43 -22.88
CA ILE A 40 -16.93 3.80 -22.76
C ILE A 40 -15.85 4.77 -23.28
N PRO A 41 -16.01 5.33 -24.50
CA PRO A 41 -15.15 6.41 -24.97
C PRO A 41 -15.30 7.62 -24.05
N GLY A 42 -14.19 8.16 -23.55
CA GLY A 42 -14.18 9.44 -22.83
C GLY A 42 -14.33 9.40 -21.30
N THR A 43 -14.27 8.26 -20.63
CA THR A 43 -14.31 8.23 -19.15
C THR A 43 -12.91 8.23 -18.53
N THR A 44 -12.51 9.43 -18.09
CA THR A 44 -11.52 9.76 -17.05
C THR A 44 -10.07 9.35 -17.29
N THR A 45 -9.24 10.38 -17.36
CA THR A 45 -7.79 10.50 -17.39
C THR A 45 -6.98 9.80 -16.27
N ASP A 46 -7.61 8.95 -15.46
CA ASP A 46 -7.00 8.27 -14.32
C ASP A 46 -6.46 6.89 -14.73
N PRO A 47 -5.33 6.43 -14.14
CA PRO A 47 -4.78 5.10 -14.42
C PRO A 47 -5.79 4.00 -14.10
N VAL A 48 -5.96 3.06 -15.03
CA VAL A 48 -6.90 1.95 -14.89
C VAL A 48 -6.20 0.78 -14.21
N PHE A 49 -6.78 0.29 -13.12
CA PHE A 49 -6.22 -0.83 -12.35
C PHE A 49 -7.01 -2.09 -12.61
N LYS A 50 -6.34 -3.14 -13.07
CA LYS A 50 -6.96 -4.43 -13.37
C LYS A 50 -6.37 -5.52 -12.50
N ALA A 51 -7.20 -6.03 -11.60
CA ALA A 51 -6.83 -7.09 -10.69
C ALA A 51 -6.98 -8.44 -11.42
N MET A 52 -5.91 -9.23 -11.47
CA MET A 52 -5.90 -10.52 -12.17
C MET A 52 -4.89 -11.48 -11.54
N GLU A 53 -4.68 -12.63 -12.16
CA GLU A 53 -3.72 -13.65 -11.75
C GLU A 53 -2.82 -14.01 -12.93
N ILE A 54 -1.51 -14.08 -12.69
CA ILE A 54 -0.53 -14.51 -13.68
C ILE A 54 0.09 -15.80 -13.14
N PRO A 55 -0.30 -17.00 -13.61
CA PRO A 55 0.36 -18.22 -13.17
C PRO A 55 1.79 -18.33 -13.74
N PRO A 56 2.82 -18.70 -12.95
CA PRO A 56 2.80 -19.00 -11.51
C PRO A 56 3.15 -17.83 -10.56
N LEU A 57 3.24 -16.59 -11.05
CA LEU A 57 3.51 -15.39 -10.25
C LEU A 57 2.43 -15.08 -9.18
N GLY A 58 1.17 -15.46 -9.42
CA GLY A 58 0.06 -15.26 -8.48
C GLY A 58 -0.76 -13.98 -8.74
N PRO A 59 -1.44 -13.43 -7.70
CA PRO A 59 -2.39 -12.33 -7.86
C PRO A 59 -1.67 -10.98 -8.04
N VAL A 60 -1.94 -10.32 -9.17
CA VAL A 60 -1.34 -9.04 -9.54
C VAL A 60 -2.39 -7.95 -9.78
N VAL A 61 -1.92 -6.70 -9.82
CA VAL A 61 -2.68 -5.57 -10.36
C VAL A 61 -1.88 -4.99 -11.50
N LEU A 62 -2.44 -5.06 -12.69
CA LEU A 62 -1.89 -4.33 -13.83
C LEU A 62 -2.37 -2.88 -13.76
N ILE A 63 -1.42 -1.96 -13.82
CA ILE A 63 -1.69 -0.53 -13.95
C ILE A 63 -1.55 -0.22 -15.43
N ASP A 64 -2.68 -0.06 -16.11
CA ASP A 64 -2.70 0.33 -17.52
C ASP A 64 -2.38 1.81 -17.61
N THR A 65 -1.17 2.11 -18.09
CA THR A 65 -0.81 3.47 -18.47
C THR A 65 -1.41 3.69 -19.85
N ALA A 66 -2.68 4.08 -19.92
CA ALA A 66 -3.31 4.48 -21.18
C ALA A 66 -2.31 5.36 -21.96
N GLY A 67 -1.98 4.90 -23.18
CA GLY A 67 -0.73 5.22 -23.87
C GLY A 67 -0.32 6.68 -23.72
N LEU A 68 0.83 6.90 -23.09
CA LEU A 68 1.45 8.22 -22.93
C LEU A 68 1.81 8.88 -24.29
N ASP A 69 1.53 8.21 -25.40
CA ASP A 69 1.67 8.71 -26.77
C ASP A 69 0.40 9.39 -27.33
N ASP A 70 -0.67 9.60 -26.55
CA ASP A 70 -1.87 10.27 -27.08
C ASP A 70 -1.52 11.71 -27.52
N GLU A 71 -1.49 12.00 -28.82
CA GLU A 71 -1.02 13.26 -29.44
C GLU A 71 -1.87 14.51 -29.13
N GLY A 72 -2.70 14.50 -28.09
CA GLY A 72 -3.38 15.67 -27.56
C GLY A 72 -2.53 16.41 -26.52
N SER A 73 -2.52 17.73 -26.59
CA SER A 73 -1.81 18.68 -25.71
C SER A 73 -1.80 18.26 -24.23
N LEU A 74 -0.59 18.07 -23.66
CA LEU A 74 -0.14 18.28 -22.26
C LEU A 74 1.01 17.30 -21.90
N GLY A 75 2.21 17.54 -22.42
CA GLY A 75 3.42 16.76 -22.07
C GLY A 75 3.72 16.72 -20.57
N GLU A 76 3.50 17.84 -19.85
CA GLU A 76 3.68 17.93 -18.40
C GLU A 76 2.70 17.02 -17.63
N LEU A 77 1.45 16.93 -18.09
CA LEU A 77 0.43 16.07 -17.47
C LEU A 77 0.80 14.58 -17.64
N ARG A 78 1.47 14.23 -18.75
CA ARG A 78 1.99 12.86 -18.98
C ARG A 78 3.11 12.51 -18.01
N VAL A 79 4.11 13.40 -17.87
CA VAL A 79 5.22 13.20 -16.92
C VAL A 79 4.70 13.08 -15.49
N LYS A 80 3.74 13.93 -15.10
CA LYS A 80 3.10 13.87 -13.78
C LYS A 80 2.38 12.53 -13.56
N ARG A 81 1.66 12.01 -14.57
CA ARG A 81 0.98 10.71 -14.50
C ARG A 81 1.93 9.53 -14.44
N SER A 82 2.95 9.49 -15.30
CA SER A 82 3.99 8.45 -15.24
C SER A 82 4.61 8.41 -13.86
N ARG A 83 4.96 9.58 -13.29
CA ARG A 83 5.48 9.67 -11.92
C ARG A 83 4.47 9.12 -10.90
N GLN A 84 3.19 9.46 -10.96
CA GLN A 84 2.16 8.94 -10.05
C GLN A 84 1.98 7.42 -10.16
N ILE A 85 2.12 6.85 -11.35
CA ILE A 85 2.04 5.40 -11.56
C ILE A 85 3.27 4.71 -10.97
N LEU A 86 4.47 5.26 -11.21
CA LEU A 86 5.73 4.72 -10.66
C LEU A 86 5.82 4.82 -9.13
N GLN A 87 5.03 5.70 -8.50
CA GLN A 87 4.86 5.76 -7.05
C GLN A 87 4.11 4.54 -6.48
N GLN A 88 3.32 3.84 -7.30
CA GLN A 88 2.52 2.68 -6.89
C GLN A 88 3.08 1.37 -7.48
N ALA A 89 3.63 1.41 -8.69
CA ALA A 89 4.16 0.22 -9.38
C ALA A 89 5.37 -0.35 -8.65
N GLU A 90 5.35 -1.63 -8.32
CA GLU A 90 6.47 -2.36 -7.71
C GLU A 90 7.40 -2.97 -8.75
N MET A 91 6.91 -3.16 -9.97
CA MET A 91 7.68 -3.53 -11.14
C MET A 91 7.07 -2.94 -12.41
N VAL A 92 7.82 -2.96 -13.50
CA VAL A 92 7.39 -2.47 -14.81
C VAL A 92 7.56 -3.55 -15.87
N LEU A 93 6.49 -3.82 -16.61
CA LEU A 93 6.54 -4.56 -17.88
C LEU A 93 6.50 -3.56 -19.02
N VAL A 94 7.62 -3.38 -19.71
CA VAL A 94 7.66 -2.57 -20.93
C VAL A 94 7.46 -3.47 -22.15
N VAL A 95 6.52 -3.11 -23.02
CA VAL A 95 6.28 -3.78 -24.29
C VAL A 95 6.86 -2.93 -25.40
N LEU A 96 7.83 -3.49 -26.12
CA LEU A 96 8.54 -2.88 -27.23
C LEU A 96 8.22 -3.65 -28.50
N GLU A 97 8.36 -3.01 -29.65
CA GLU A 97 8.15 -3.64 -30.95
C GLU A 97 9.49 -4.11 -31.53
N ALA A 98 9.54 -5.37 -31.97
CA ALA A 98 10.65 -5.91 -32.73
C ALA A 98 10.83 -5.11 -34.05
N GLY A 99 12.04 -5.03 -34.58
CA GLY A 99 12.36 -4.29 -35.80
C GLY A 99 12.75 -2.81 -35.61
N CYS A 100 12.54 -2.20 -34.43
CA CYS A 100 12.90 -0.80 -34.18
C CYS A 100 13.84 -0.64 -32.96
N PRO A 101 14.76 0.34 -32.96
CA PRO A 101 15.50 0.75 -31.76
C PRO A 101 14.59 1.47 -30.76
N LEU A 102 15.07 1.69 -29.53
CA LEU A 102 14.33 2.49 -28.54
C LEU A 102 14.10 3.90 -29.04
N THR A 103 12.87 4.38 -28.90
CA THR A 103 12.59 5.81 -29.04
C THR A 103 13.19 6.62 -27.88
N VAL A 104 13.32 7.93 -28.07
CA VAL A 104 13.77 8.86 -27.01
C VAL A 104 12.89 8.74 -25.77
N GLN A 105 11.57 8.69 -25.94
CA GLN A 105 10.61 8.62 -24.84
C GLN A 105 10.70 7.29 -24.07
N GLU A 106 10.86 6.16 -24.77
CA GLU A 106 11.07 4.86 -24.14
C GLU A 106 12.37 4.86 -23.34
N ARG A 107 13.46 5.38 -23.91
CA ARG A 107 14.74 5.48 -23.21
C ARG A 107 14.66 6.36 -21.96
N GLU A 108 14.04 7.53 -22.04
CA GLU A 108 13.82 8.43 -20.90
C GLU A 108 13.00 7.76 -19.79
N PHE A 109 11.94 7.05 -20.15
CA PHE A 109 11.13 6.31 -19.18
C PHE A 109 11.91 5.18 -18.50
N LEU A 110 12.71 4.42 -19.26
CA LEU A 110 13.55 3.37 -18.70
C LEU A 110 14.62 3.91 -17.75
N LEU A 111 15.20 5.07 -18.08
CA LEU A 111 16.12 5.78 -17.18
C LEU A 111 15.43 6.24 -15.90
N LEU A 112 14.20 6.76 -16.00
CA LEU A 112 13.39 7.12 -14.83
C LEU A 112 13.08 5.91 -13.94
N CYS A 113 12.75 4.76 -14.53
CA CYS A 113 12.56 3.52 -13.77
C CYS A 113 13.83 3.11 -13.02
N LYS A 114 15.00 3.25 -13.66
CA LYS A 114 16.31 2.97 -13.06
C LYS A 114 16.62 3.92 -11.89
N GLU A 115 16.36 5.22 -12.05
CA GLU A 115 16.48 6.22 -10.97
C GLU A 115 15.62 5.84 -9.76
N LYS A 116 14.38 5.37 -10.01
CA LYS A 116 13.44 4.92 -8.98
C LYS A 116 13.68 3.49 -8.47
N LYS A 117 14.77 2.84 -8.91
CA LYS A 117 15.15 1.47 -8.56
C LYS A 117 14.00 0.48 -8.77
N LEU A 118 13.25 0.65 -9.85
CA LEU A 118 12.18 -0.25 -10.22
C LEU A 118 12.71 -1.40 -11.06
N PRO A 119 12.39 -2.66 -10.72
CA PRO A 119 12.59 -3.78 -11.62
C PRO A 119 11.81 -3.57 -12.91
N VAL A 120 12.49 -3.72 -14.04
CA VAL A 120 11.90 -3.61 -15.37
C VAL A 120 12.15 -4.90 -16.15
N VAL A 121 11.12 -5.43 -16.80
CA VAL A 121 11.24 -6.51 -17.79
C VAL A 121 10.74 -6.00 -19.13
N ALA A 122 11.52 -6.19 -20.18
CA ALA A 122 11.15 -5.83 -21.54
C ALA A 122 10.61 -7.03 -22.31
N ALA A 123 9.36 -6.94 -22.77
CA ALA A 123 8.77 -7.85 -23.75
C ALA A 123 8.95 -7.25 -25.15
N VAL A 124 9.86 -7.81 -25.94
CA VAL A 124 10.11 -7.40 -27.33
C VAL A 124 9.15 -8.18 -28.22
N ASN A 125 8.01 -7.57 -28.52
CA ASN A 125 6.86 -8.22 -29.16
C ASN A 125 6.91 -8.17 -30.69
N LYS A 126 6.07 -8.98 -31.35
CA LYS A 126 5.93 -9.13 -32.81
C LYS A 126 7.14 -9.79 -33.50
N ILE A 127 7.81 -10.71 -32.82
CA ILE A 127 8.92 -11.47 -33.44
C ILE A 127 8.46 -12.37 -34.61
N ASP A 128 7.15 -12.62 -34.73
CA ASP A 128 6.52 -13.26 -35.88
C ASP A 128 6.57 -12.42 -37.16
N GLN A 129 6.77 -11.10 -37.04
CA GLN A 129 6.77 -10.16 -38.17
C GLN A 129 8.12 -9.48 -38.40
N GLN A 130 8.91 -9.29 -37.34
CA GLN A 130 10.12 -8.51 -37.35
C GLN A 130 11.20 -9.19 -36.52
N GLU A 131 12.47 -9.05 -36.90
CA GLU A 131 13.58 -9.60 -36.11
C GLU A 131 13.89 -8.73 -34.89
N PHE A 132 14.40 -9.35 -33.83
CA PHE A 132 14.94 -8.61 -32.69
C PHE A 132 16.29 -7.99 -33.07
N VAL A 133 16.24 -6.72 -33.47
CA VAL A 133 17.41 -5.98 -33.96
C VAL A 133 18.52 -5.82 -32.92
N ALA A 134 19.76 -5.96 -33.37
CA ALA A 134 20.95 -5.91 -32.51
C ALA A 134 21.11 -4.58 -31.76
N ASP A 135 20.70 -3.46 -32.35
CA ASP A 135 20.77 -2.14 -31.71
C ASP A 135 19.84 -2.05 -30.48
N LEU A 136 18.60 -2.55 -30.60
CA LEU A 136 17.67 -2.61 -29.47
C LEU A 136 18.21 -3.52 -28.35
N ALA A 137 18.74 -4.69 -28.72
CA ALA A 137 19.34 -5.62 -27.76
C ALA A 137 20.52 -4.99 -27.01
N LYS A 138 21.38 -4.24 -27.72
CA LYS A 138 22.50 -3.51 -27.15
C LYS A 138 22.03 -2.43 -26.17
N GLN A 139 21.04 -1.61 -26.56
CA GLN A 139 20.50 -0.55 -25.72
C GLN A 139 19.87 -1.08 -24.42
N LEU A 140 19.11 -2.18 -24.49
CA LEU A 140 18.53 -2.81 -23.29
C LEU A 140 19.61 -3.40 -22.37
N LYS A 141 20.67 -3.97 -22.96
CA LYS A 141 21.83 -4.48 -22.21
C LYS A 141 22.59 -3.36 -21.49
N GLU A 142 22.81 -2.21 -22.14
CA GLU A 142 23.43 -1.02 -21.54
C GLU A 142 22.61 -0.49 -20.35
N LEU A 143 21.28 -0.56 -20.44
CA LEU A 143 20.39 -0.19 -19.35
C LEU A 143 20.31 -1.24 -18.23
N ALA A 144 20.84 -2.45 -18.46
CA ALA A 144 20.73 -3.64 -17.62
C ALA A 144 19.29 -4.11 -17.43
N ILE A 145 18.51 -4.11 -18.52
CA ILE A 145 17.10 -4.52 -18.53
C ILE A 145 17.00 -5.91 -19.18
N PRO A 146 16.48 -6.93 -18.46
CA PRO A 146 16.13 -8.22 -19.05
C PRO A 146 15.14 -8.05 -20.20
N ALA A 147 15.52 -8.52 -21.40
CA ALA A 147 14.71 -8.46 -22.60
C ALA A 147 14.33 -9.87 -23.05
N VAL A 148 13.03 -10.09 -23.24
CA VAL A 148 12.47 -11.36 -23.69
C VAL A 148 11.81 -11.15 -25.05
N PRO A 149 12.32 -11.76 -26.13
CA PRO A 149 11.65 -11.77 -27.42
C PRO A 149 10.37 -12.61 -27.32
N VAL A 150 9.25 -12.06 -27.79
CA VAL A 150 7.93 -12.69 -27.70
C VAL A 150 7.08 -12.44 -28.94
N SER A 151 6.15 -13.34 -29.21
CA SER A 151 5.01 -13.09 -30.09
C SER A 151 3.73 -13.31 -29.30
N ALA A 152 3.00 -12.23 -29.06
CA ALA A 152 1.66 -12.34 -28.49
C ALA A 152 0.67 -13.06 -29.41
N LEU A 153 0.97 -13.18 -30.72
CA LEU A 153 0.12 -13.84 -31.70
C LEU A 153 0.32 -15.36 -31.69
N THR A 154 1.58 -15.81 -31.72
CA THR A 154 1.89 -17.26 -31.77
C THR A 154 2.04 -17.88 -30.38
N GLY A 155 2.23 -17.06 -29.34
CA GLY A 155 2.53 -17.51 -27.98
C GLY A 155 4.02 -17.77 -27.73
N GLU A 156 4.87 -17.58 -28.74
CA GLU A 156 6.32 -17.75 -28.61
C GLU A 156 6.89 -16.81 -27.54
N GLY A 157 7.78 -17.34 -26.68
CA GLY A 157 8.46 -16.57 -25.64
C GLY A 157 7.62 -16.22 -24.41
N ILE A 158 6.30 -16.45 -24.42
CA ILE A 158 5.40 -16.06 -23.31
C ILE A 158 5.76 -16.76 -21.99
N THR A 159 6.11 -18.05 -22.03
CA THR A 159 6.57 -18.78 -20.84
C THR A 159 7.88 -18.20 -20.28
N ALA A 160 8.82 -17.84 -21.16
CA ALA A 160 10.06 -17.20 -20.75
C ALA A 160 9.80 -15.80 -20.14
N LEU A 161 8.83 -15.06 -20.68
CA LEU A 161 8.42 -13.77 -20.14
C LEU A 161 7.83 -13.91 -18.73
N LYS A 162 6.98 -14.93 -18.48
CA LYS A 162 6.47 -15.23 -17.15
C LYS A 162 7.59 -15.53 -16.15
N ILE A 163 8.59 -16.32 -16.55
CA ILE A 163 9.76 -16.62 -15.72
C ILE A 163 10.56 -15.35 -15.43
N ALA A 164 10.80 -14.50 -16.42
CA ALA A 164 11.52 -13.24 -16.24
C ALA A 164 10.76 -12.29 -15.29
N LEU A 165 9.43 -12.23 -15.38
CA LEU A 165 8.61 -11.46 -14.44
C LEU A 165 8.74 -11.97 -13.01
N ILE A 166 8.76 -13.29 -12.80
CA ILE A 166 8.94 -13.89 -11.47
C ILE A 166 10.33 -13.58 -10.91
N GLN A 167 11.37 -13.72 -11.73
CA GLN A 167 12.75 -13.45 -11.32
C GLN A 167 12.99 -11.96 -11.00
N ALA A 168 12.26 -11.06 -11.68
CA ALA A 168 12.35 -9.62 -11.47
C ALA A 168 11.43 -9.11 -10.35
N ALA A 169 10.43 -9.89 -9.92
CA ALA A 169 9.51 -9.49 -8.87
C ALA A 169 10.29 -9.25 -7.55
N PRO A 170 10.03 -8.16 -6.81
CA PRO A 170 10.76 -7.87 -5.57
C PRO A 170 10.62 -9.00 -4.54
N ALA A 171 11.72 -9.57 -4.04
CA ALA A 171 11.63 -10.68 -3.07
C ALA A 171 10.74 -10.35 -1.85
N ASP A 172 10.66 -9.08 -1.45
CA ASP A 172 9.92 -8.60 -0.30
C ASP A 172 8.46 -8.20 -0.57
N TRP A 173 7.91 -8.41 -1.77
CA TRP A 173 6.51 -8.03 -2.07
C TRP A 173 5.49 -8.91 -1.31
N ASP A 174 5.86 -10.13 -0.94
CA ASP A 174 5.00 -11.12 -0.27
C ASP A 174 5.36 -11.34 1.22
N GLU A 175 6.50 -10.81 1.70
CA GLU A 175 7.16 -11.34 2.91
C GLU A 175 6.91 -10.55 4.21
N ARG A 176 6.01 -9.56 4.27
CA ARG A 176 5.75 -8.82 5.51
C ARG A 176 4.50 -9.34 6.23
N PRO A 177 4.64 -10.24 7.22
CA PRO A 177 3.53 -10.64 8.05
C PRO A 177 2.91 -9.42 8.74
N LEU A 178 1.61 -9.49 8.93
CA LEU A 178 0.87 -8.44 9.61
C LEU A 178 1.09 -8.54 11.13
N VAL A 179 1.02 -9.77 11.63
CA VAL A 179 1.14 -10.16 13.04
C VAL A 179 1.83 -11.52 13.22
N GLY A 180 1.89 -12.35 12.17
CA GLY A 180 2.38 -13.73 12.26
C GLY A 180 3.78 -13.88 12.86
N ASP A 181 4.65 -12.89 12.68
CA ASP A 181 6.00 -12.86 13.25
C ASP A 181 6.06 -12.45 14.73
N LEU A 182 4.92 -12.12 15.35
CA LEU A 182 4.82 -11.75 16.76
C LEU A 182 4.37 -12.90 17.66
N LEU A 183 4.09 -14.07 17.06
CA LEU A 183 3.63 -15.28 17.71
C LEU A 183 4.43 -16.50 17.25
N GLU A 184 4.57 -17.47 18.14
CA GLU A 184 5.01 -18.82 17.79
C GLU A 184 3.81 -19.73 17.46
N PRO A 185 4.00 -20.82 16.68
CA PRO A 185 2.96 -21.81 16.43
C PRO A 185 2.28 -22.29 17.72
N GLY A 186 0.95 -22.27 17.75
CA GLY A 186 0.14 -22.64 18.90
C GLY A 186 -0.09 -21.54 19.94
N GLU A 187 0.60 -20.38 19.86
CA GLU A 187 0.30 -19.25 20.73
C GLU A 187 -1.06 -18.61 20.39
N VAL A 188 -1.69 -17.99 21.39
CA VAL A 188 -3.04 -17.43 21.28
C VAL A 188 -2.99 -15.92 21.06
N ALA A 189 -3.62 -15.44 19.99
CA ALA A 189 -4.00 -14.06 19.77
C ALA A 189 -5.49 -13.84 20.06
N VAL A 190 -5.82 -12.77 20.80
CA VAL A 190 -7.21 -12.34 21.01
C VAL A 190 -7.50 -11.11 20.15
N LEU A 191 -8.47 -11.22 19.25
CA LEU A 191 -8.94 -10.12 18.41
C LEU A 191 -10.23 -9.55 19.00
N VAL A 192 -10.19 -8.30 19.44
CA VAL A 192 -11.34 -7.58 19.97
C VAL A 192 -11.97 -6.76 18.85
N VAL A 193 -13.15 -7.19 18.42
CA VAL A 193 -13.88 -6.67 17.27
C VAL A 193 -15.23 -6.13 17.73
N PRO A 194 -15.39 -4.79 17.86
CA PRO A 194 -16.69 -4.19 18.17
C PRO A 194 -17.67 -4.37 16.99
N ILE A 195 -18.96 -4.19 17.25
CA ILE A 195 -19.96 -4.15 16.18
C ILE A 195 -19.72 -2.88 15.36
N ASP A 196 -19.06 -3.03 14.21
CA ASP A 196 -18.81 -1.92 13.31
C ASP A 196 -20.02 -1.69 12.40
N LYS A 197 -20.63 -0.50 12.51
CA LYS A 197 -21.73 -0.07 11.61
C LYS A 197 -21.24 0.08 10.16
N ALA A 198 -19.93 0.26 9.93
CA ALA A 198 -19.33 0.38 8.62
C ALA A 198 -19.10 -0.98 7.92
N ALA A 199 -19.16 -2.09 8.66
CA ALA A 199 -19.08 -3.42 8.07
C ALA A 199 -20.43 -3.82 7.44
N PRO A 200 -20.45 -4.35 6.20
CA PRO A 200 -21.68 -4.91 5.64
C PRO A 200 -22.24 -5.99 6.56
N LYS A 201 -23.57 -6.04 6.70
CA LYS A 201 -24.25 -7.03 7.55
C LYS A 201 -23.72 -8.45 7.24
N GLY A 202 -23.20 -9.13 8.27
CA GLY A 202 -22.64 -10.47 8.16
C GLY A 202 -21.19 -10.56 7.67
N ARG A 203 -20.43 -9.47 7.67
CA ARG A 203 -19.00 -9.46 7.28
C ARG A 203 -18.12 -8.76 8.31
N LEU A 204 -16.86 -9.21 8.39
CA LEU A 204 -15.79 -8.50 9.09
C LEU A 204 -15.16 -7.44 8.16
N ILE A 205 -14.57 -6.40 8.73
CA ILE A 205 -13.79 -5.44 7.94
C ILE A 205 -12.45 -6.05 7.52
N LEU A 206 -11.88 -5.52 6.45
CA LEU A 206 -10.67 -6.08 5.85
C LEU A 206 -9.50 -6.26 6.83
N PRO A 207 -9.18 -5.30 7.73
CA PRO A 207 -8.11 -5.49 8.70
C PRO A 207 -8.27 -6.71 9.61
N GLN A 208 -9.51 -7.02 10.01
CA GLN A 208 -9.82 -8.15 10.87
C GLN A 208 -9.63 -9.47 10.11
N VAL A 209 -10.12 -9.54 8.87
CA VAL A 209 -9.97 -10.73 8.01
C VAL A 209 -8.50 -11.02 7.72
N GLN A 210 -7.71 -10.00 7.39
CA GLN A 210 -6.29 -10.17 7.09
C GLN A 210 -5.48 -10.60 8.33
N THR A 211 -5.76 -10.01 9.49
CA THR A 211 -5.12 -10.42 10.75
C THR A 211 -5.46 -11.87 11.11
N LEU A 212 -6.72 -12.26 10.96
CA LEU A 212 -7.13 -13.65 11.18
C LEU A 212 -6.43 -14.62 10.23
N ARG A 213 -6.35 -14.26 8.94
CA ARG A 213 -5.70 -15.10 7.94
C ARG A 213 -4.21 -15.30 8.25
N ASP A 214 -3.51 -14.20 8.54
CA ASP A 214 -2.07 -14.22 8.84
C ASP A 214 -1.75 -15.04 10.10
N LEU A 215 -2.60 -14.99 11.13
CA LEU A 215 -2.48 -15.87 12.31
C LEU A 215 -2.60 -17.35 11.94
N LEU A 216 -3.59 -17.70 11.11
CA LEU A 216 -3.80 -19.09 10.70
C LEU A 216 -2.67 -19.60 9.79
N ASP A 217 -2.16 -18.76 8.88
CA ASP A 217 -1.03 -19.09 8.01
C ASP A 217 0.26 -19.38 8.82
N ASN A 218 0.39 -18.79 10.01
CA ASN A 218 1.51 -18.99 10.92
C ASN A 218 1.20 -20.00 12.05
N ASN A 219 0.16 -20.83 11.91
CA ASN A 219 -0.25 -21.87 12.87
C ASN A 219 -0.55 -21.34 14.29
N ALA A 220 -0.96 -20.07 14.42
CA ALA A 220 -1.38 -19.48 15.68
C ALA A 220 -2.89 -19.72 15.94
N LEU A 221 -3.28 -19.65 17.21
CA LEU A 221 -4.68 -19.76 17.63
C LEU A 221 -5.31 -18.36 17.70
N ALA A 222 -6.44 -18.17 17.02
CA ALA A 222 -7.17 -16.90 17.04
C ALA A 222 -8.47 -17.01 17.85
N VAL A 223 -8.64 -16.15 18.85
CA VAL A 223 -9.88 -15.99 19.62
C VAL A 223 -10.49 -14.63 19.27
N VAL A 224 -11.70 -14.62 18.71
CA VAL A 224 -12.40 -13.38 18.35
C VAL A 224 -13.51 -13.09 19.35
N CYS A 225 -13.56 -11.88 19.88
CA CYS A 225 -14.58 -11.48 20.84
C CYS A 225 -14.97 -10.00 20.68
N LYS A 226 -16.08 -9.60 21.30
CA LYS A 226 -16.45 -8.20 21.47
C LYS A 226 -15.76 -7.62 22.71
N GLU A 227 -15.71 -6.29 22.81
CA GLU A 227 -15.05 -5.56 23.88
C GLU A 227 -15.64 -5.81 25.29
N ASP A 228 -16.88 -6.31 25.37
CA ASP A 228 -17.54 -6.73 26.61
C ASP A 228 -17.26 -8.19 26.99
N LYS A 229 -16.63 -8.98 26.11
CA LYS A 229 -16.28 -10.39 26.33
C LYS A 229 -14.78 -10.65 26.44
N LEU A 230 -13.96 -9.59 26.44
CA LEU A 230 -12.51 -9.70 26.52
C LEU A 230 -12.04 -10.48 27.77
N GLN A 231 -12.58 -10.17 28.95
CA GLN A 231 -12.20 -10.92 30.17
C GLN A 231 -12.44 -12.42 30.04
N SER A 232 -13.60 -12.83 29.49
CA SER A 232 -13.91 -14.25 29.23
C SER A 232 -13.00 -14.87 28.17
N ALA A 233 -12.57 -14.09 27.18
CA ALA A 233 -11.62 -14.52 26.16
C ALA A 233 -10.22 -14.75 26.77
N LEU A 234 -9.80 -13.92 27.72
CA LEU A 234 -8.52 -14.06 28.43
C LEU A 234 -8.53 -15.19 29.47
N GLN A 235 -9.68 -15.43 30.11
CA GLN A 235 -9.80 -16.36 31.23
C GLN A 235 -9.34 -17.78 30.88
N GLY A 236 -8.38 -18.30 31.67
CA GLY A 236 -7.87 -19.66 31.53
C GLY A 236 -6.99 -19.89 30.29
N ARG A 237 -6.55 -18.83 29.60
CA ARG A 237 -5.72 -18.92 28.39
C ARG A 237 -4.41 -18.18 28.57
N LYS A 238 -3.31 -18.77 28.11
CA LYS A 238 -2.03 -18.08 27.94
C LYS A 238 -2.08 -17.28 26.63
N VAL A 239 -2.48 -16.02 26.73
CA VAL A 239 -2.62 -15.12 25.57
C VAL A 239 -1.31 -14.39 25.34
N ARG A 240 -0.80 -14.44 24.10
CA ARG A 240 0.41 -13.75 23.69
C ARG A 240 0.14 -12.28 23.41
N ILE A 241 -0.91 -12.01 22.64
CA ILE A 241 -1.23 -10.67 22.15
C ILE A 241 -2.75 -10.42 22.09
N VAL A 242 -3.14 -9.20 22.45
CA VAL A 242 -4.48 -8.66 22.21
C VAL A 242 -4.39 -7.62 21.09
N ILE A 243 -5.25 -7.75 20.09
CA ILE A 243 -5.34 -6.86 18.93
C ILE A 243 -6.75 -6.29 18.90
N THR A 244 -6.88 -4.97 18.87
CA THR A 244 -8.19 -4.32 18.99
C THR A 244 -8.44 -3.21 17.97
N ASP A 245 -9.71 -2.84 17.82
CA ASP A 245 -10.08 -1.63 17.08
C ASP A 245 -9.72 -0.36 17.86
N SER A 246 -9.33 0.69 17.14
CA SER A 246 -8.94 1.96 17.77
C SER A 246 -10.10 2.65 18.51
N GLN A 247 -11.36 2.32 18.20
CA GLN A 247 -12.54 2.90 18.85
C GLN A 247 -12.75 2.41 20.29
N VAL A 248 -12.36 1.17 20.59
CA VAL A 248 -12.52 0.56 21.93
C VAL A 248 -11.19 0.40 22.66
N PHE A 249 -10.13 1.03 22.14
CA PHE A 249 -8.75 0.77 22.55
C PHE A 249 -8.52 1.04 24.04
N ALA A 250 -9.01 2.16 24.59
CA ALA A 250 -8.87 2.48 26.02
C ALA A 250 -9.59 1.45 26.92
N LYS A 251 -10.78 0.99 26.53
CA LYS A 251 -11.53 -0.03 27.28
C LYS A 251 -10.83 -1.39 27.27
N VAL A 252 -10.20 -1.74 26.16
CA VAL A 252 -9.46 -2.99 26.00
C VAL A 252 -8.13 -2.93 26.74
N GLU A 253 -7.43 -1.80 26.70
CA GLU A 253 -6.17 -1.59 27.42
C GLU A 253 -6.36 -1.82 28.92
N ALA A 254 -7.39 -1.20 29.52
CA ALA A 254 -7.71 -1.34 30.93
C ALA A 254 -8.03 -2.79 31.37
N GLN A 255 -8.43 -3.66 30.44
CA GLN A 255 -8.76 -5.06 30.69
C GLN A 255 -7.63 -6.02 30.31
N THR A 256 -6.58 -5.55 29.63
CA THR A 256 -5.50 -6.40 29.12
C THR A 256 -4.36 -6.48 30.13
N PRO A 257 -4.00 -7.67 30.64
CA PRO A 257 -2.92 -7.83 31.61
C PRO A 257 -1.57 -7.24 31.14
N PRO A 258 -0.74 -6.65 32.03
CA PRO A 258 0.49 -5.94 31.64
C PRO A 258 1.57 -6.77 30.92
N ASP A 259 1.54 -8.09 31.11
CA ASP A 259 2.42 -9.10 30.52
C ASP A 259 1.96 -9.56 29.13
N VAL A 260 0.68 -9.40 28.81
CA VAL A 260 0.13 -9.67 27.47
C VAL A 260 0.47 -8.51 26.54
N LEU A 261 0.94 -8.78 25.33
CA LEU A 261 1.20 -7.73 24.34
C LEU A 261 -0.12 -7.07 23.91
N LEU A 262 -0.10 -5.77 23.64
CA LEU A 262 -1.30 -5.04 23.22
C LEU A 262 -0.98 -4.16 22.00
N THR A 263 -1.82 -4.25 20.97
CA THR A 263 -1.77 -3.35 19.82
C THR A 263 -3.13 -3.22 19.15
N SER A 264 -3.20 -2.47 18.05
CA SER A 264 -4.43 -2.32 17.26
C SER A 264 -4.25 -2.76 15.81
N PHE A 265 -5.35 -3.10 15.15
CA PHE A 265 -5.34 -3.40 13.71
C PHE A 265 -4.67 -2.27 12.91
N SER A 266 -4.93 -1.02 13.27
CA SER A 266 -4.35 0.13 12.56
C SER A 266 -2.83 0.25 12.74
N ILE A 267 -2.29 -0.09 13.90
CA ILE A 267 -0.84 -0.08 14.15
C ILE A 267 -0.16 -1.22 13.39
N LEU A 268 -0.76 -2.41 13.35
CA LEU A 268 -0.26 -3.52 12.55
C LEU A 268 -0.20 -3.15 11.06
N PHE A 269 -1.24 -2.49 10.52
CA PHE A 269 -1.23 -2.01 9.13
C PHE A 269 -0.22 -0.88 8.90
N ALA A 270 -0.03 0.02 9.87
CA ALA A 270 0.98 1.06 9.80
C ALA A 270 2.40 0.46 9.70
N ARG A 271 2.64 -0.68 10.36
CA ARG A 271 3.88 -1.48 10.22
C ARG A 271 3.95 -2.19 8.87
N GLN A 272 2.94 -2.96 8.51
CA GLN A 272 2.94 -3.80 7.31
C GLN A 272 3.05 -2.97 6.03
N LYS A 273 2.32 -1.86 5.93
CA LYS A 273 2.27 -1.03 4.71
C LYS A 273 3.15 0.22 4.78
N GLY A 274 3.49 0.69 5.98
CA GLY A 274 4.21 1.94 6.16
C GLY A 274 5.58 1.77 6.83
N ASP A 275 6.01 2.84 7.48
CA ASP A 275 7.15 2.88 8.38
C ASP A 275 6.61 3.26 9.76
N LEU A 276 6.40 2.26 10.61
CA LEU A 276 5.79 2.46 11.93
C LEU A 276 6.63 3.39 12.80
N LEU A 277 7.96 3.36 12.72
CA LEU A 277 8.83 4.24 13.48
C LEU A 277 8.59 5.70 13.06
N THR A 278 8.61 5.98 11.76
CA THR A 278 8.35 7.33 11.25
C THR A 278 6.94 7.81 11.62
N LEU A 279 5.93 6.94 11.49
CA LEU A 279 4.54 7.28 11.82
C LEU A 279 4.34 7.51 13.33
N ALA A 280 4.97 6.70 14.19
CA ALA A 280 4.92 6.87 15.64
C ALA A 280 5.72 8.08 16.12
N ALA A 281 6.85 8.39 15.49
CA ALA A 281 7.58 9.63 15.73
C ALA A 281 6.74 10.86 15.35
N GLY A 282 6.02 10.80 14.22
CA GLY A 282 5.11 11.85 13.77
C GLY A 282 3.97 12.14 14.75
N ALA A 283 3.57 11.16 15.57
CA ALA A 283 2.57 11.37 16.61
C ALA A 283 3.02 12.40 17.66
N LYS A 284 4.33 12.50 17.95
CA LYS A 284 4.85 13.50 18.89
C LYS A 284 4.66 14.94 18.43
N ALA A 285 4.53 15.17 17.12
CA ALA A 285 4.25 16.50 16.59
C ALA A 285 2.87 17.03 17.02
N ILE A 286 1.95 16.15 17.46
CA ILE A 286 0.65 16.54 18.02
C ILE A 286 0.83 17.43 19.26
N GLU A 287 1.87 17.20 20.06
CA GLU A 287 2.16 17.99 21.27
C GLU A 287 2.60 19.43 20.97
N GLN A 288 3.05 19.69 19.74
CA GLN A 288 3.53 21.00 19.31
C GLN A 288 2.46 21.84 18.60
N LEU A 289 1.30 21.24 18.30
CA LEU A 289 0.20 21.93 17.63
C LEU A 289 -0.39 23.04 18.50
N ARG A 290 -0.73 24.14 17.85
CA ARG A 290 -1.36 25.32 18.46
C ARG A 290 -2.68 25.65 17.74
N PRO A 291 -3.62 26.32 18.41
CA PRO A 291 -4.81 26.83 17.75
C PRO A 291 -4.44 27.66 16.50
N GLY A 292 -5.12 27.40 15.39
CA GLY A 292 -4.85 28.02 14.09
C GLY A 292 -3.88 27.26 13.17
N ASP A 293 -3.14 26.26 13.68
CA ASP A 293 -2.24 25.46 12.85
C ASP A 293 -3.00 24.65 11.78
N LYS A 294 -2.37 24.49 10.62
CA LYS A 294 -2.90 23.73 9.49
C LYS A 294 -2.55 22.24 9.60
N VAL A 295 -3.56 21.38 9.54
CA VAL A 295 -3.42 19.92 9.57
C VAL A 295 -4.04 19.31 8.32
N LEU A 296 -3.27 18.50 7.60
CA LEU A 296 -3.76 17.77 6.43
C LEU A 296 -4.31 16.41 6.85
N VAL A 297 -5.56 16.13 6.53
CA VAL A 297 -6.18 14.81 6.65
C VAL A 297 -6.23 14.18 5.27
N SER A 298 -5.43 13.15 5.05
CA SER A 298 -5.25 12.52 3.73
C SER A 298 -5.71 11.07 3.71
N GLU A 299 -6.58 10.76 2.75
CA GLU A 299 -7.10 9.42 2.50
C GLU A 299 -6.63 8.87 1.16
N ALA A 300 -6.21 7.61 1.16
CA ALA A 300 -5.71 6.93 -0.04
C ALA A 300 -6.81 6.33 -0.94
N CYS A 301 -8.09 6.61 -0.65
CA CYS A 301 -9.24 6.08 -1.38
C CYS A 301 -10.31 7.16 -1.59
N THR A 302 -11.13 7.00 -2.63
CA THR A 302 -12.15 7.96 -3.06
C THR A 302 -13.59 7.52 -2.73
N HIS A 303 -13.79 6.40 -2.03
CA HIS A 303 -15.11 5.82 -1.80
C HIS A 303 -16.00 6.62 -0.84
N HIS A 304 -17.30 6.30 -0.88
CA HIS A 304 -18.38 7.06 -0.24
C HIS A 304 -18.22 7.13 1.28
N ARG A 305 -18.28 8.36 1.78
CA ARG A 305 -18.05 8.75 3.18
C ARG A 305 -19.33 8.55 3.99
N ILE A 306 -19.20 7.95 5.16
CA ILE A 306 -20.31 7.67 6.09
C ILE A 306 -20.39 8.81 7.12
N GLU A 307 -21.58 9.10 7.65
CA GLU A 307 -21.75 9.94 8.84
C GLU A 307 -20.91 9.40 10.02
N ASP A 308 -20.26 10.29 10.79
CA ASP A 308 -19.39 9.94 11.93
C ASP A 308 -18.01 9.32 11.57
N ASP A 309 -17.47 9.69 10.41
CA ASP A 309 -16.15 9.28 9.92
C ASP A 309 -14.98 9.62 10.88
N ILE A 310 -14.07 8.64 11.04
CA ILE A 310 -12.87 8.75 11.86
C ILE A 310 -11.99 9.92 11.39
N GLY A 311 -11.77 10.02 10.07
CA GLY A 311 -10.85 10.99 9.48
C GLY A 311 -11.38 12.42 9.55
N ARG A 312 -12.66 12.63 9.27
CA ARG A 312 -13.27 13.97 9.16
C ARG A 312 -13.90 14.50 10.44
N VAL A 313 -14.28 13.63 11.37
CA VAL A 313 -15.06 14.03 12.54
C VAL A 313 -14.36 13.67 13.84
N LYS A 314 -14.08 12.39 14.09
CA LYS A 314 -13.60 11.94 15.40
C LYS A 314 -12.18 12.40 15.69
N LEU A 315 -11.26 12.17 14.76
CA LEU A 315 -9.85 12.51 14.94
C LEU A 315 -9.62 14.03 15.01
N PRO A 316 -10.24 14.87 14.15
CA PRO A 316 -10.22 16.33 14.31
C PRO A 316 -10.72 16.79 15.68
N ARG A 317 -11.84 16.26 16.17
CA ARG A 317 -12.38 16.59 17.50
C ARG A 317 -11.41 16.21 18.63
N LEU A 318 -10.76 15.05 18.54
CA LEU A 318 -9.77 14.62 19.54
C LEU A 318 -8.54 15.53 19.55
N LEU A 319 -8.06 15.94 18.36
CA LEU A 319 -6.96 16.89 18.25
C LEU A 319 -7.30 18.26 18.82
N GLU A 320 -8.44 18.85 18.45
CA GLU A 320 -8.86 20.16 18.97
C GLU A 320 -9.02 20.14 20.50
N ARG A 321 -9.53 19.04 21.07
CA ARG A 321 -9.59 18.85 22.53
C ARG A 321 -8.21 18.82 23.17
N LYS A 322 -7.24 18.13 22.55
CA LYS A 322 -5.86 18.04 23.05
C LYS A 322 -5.14 19.38 22.96
N VAL A 323 -5.34 20.13 21.87
CA VAL A 323 -4.73 21.44 21.61
C VAL A 323 -5.39 22.55 22.44
N GLY A 324 -6.64 22.37 22.87
CA GLY A 324 -7.39 23.38 23.62
C GLY A 324 -7.94 24.51 22.74
N GLY A 325 -8.08 24.28 21.43
CA GLY A 325 -8.58 25.29 20.48
C GLY A 325 -8.78 24.73 19.07
N LYS A 326 -9.25 25.60 18.17
CA LYS A 326 -9.57 25.24 16.77
C LYS A 326 -8.33 25.10 15.91
N LEU A 327 -8.30 24.06 15.07
CA LEU A 327 -7.26 23.82 14.06
C LEU A 327 -7.83 24.05 12.67
N GLN A 328 -6.96 24.31 11.69
CA GLN A 328 -7.35 24.46 10.29
C GLN A 328 -7.15 23.12 9.56
N PHE A 329 -8.24 22.38 9.32
CA PHE A 329 -8.16 21.10 8.61
C PHE A 329 -8.31 21.26 7.10
N ALA A 330 -7.37 20.70 6.35
CA ALA A 330 -7.52 20.45 4.92
C ALA A 330 -7.72 18.94 4.68
N PHE A 331 -8.47 18.59 3.64
CA PHE A 331 -8.78 17.20 3.34
C PHE A 331 -8.35 16.86 1.91
N SER A 332 -7.58 15.77 1.77
CA SER A 332 -7.22 15.21 0.46
C SER A 332 -7.68 13.76 0.36
N SER A 333 -8.10 13.35 -0.83
CA SER A 333 -8.44 11.97 -1.15
C SER A 333 -7.89 11.58 -2.51
N GLY A 334 -7.40 10.35 -2.66
CA GLY A 334 -6.90 9.84 -3.95
C GLY A 334 -5.41 9.51 -3.89
N GLY A 335 -4.71 9.57 -5.04
CA GLY A 335 -3.38 8.99 -5.26
C GLY A 335 -2.17 9.80 -4.75
N SER A 336 -2.32 11.10 -4.52
CA SER A 336 -1.22 12.01 -4.16
C SER A 336 -1.61 13.02 -3.09
N PHE A 337 -0.62 13.67 -2.47
CA PHE A 337 -0.84 14.84 -1.62
C PHE A 337 -1.13 16.12 -2.44
N PRO A 338 -1.69 17.17 -1.81
CA PRO A 338 -1.71 18.52 -2.37
C PRO A 338 -0.30 19.06 -2.63
N GLU A 339 -0.15 20.02 -3.55
CA GLU A 339 1.16 20.57 -3.94
C GLU A 339 1.83 21.38 -2.81
N GLU A 340 1.04 22.07 -1.98
CA GLU A 340 1.53 22.91 -0.89
C GLU A 340 1.74 22.13 0.42
N LEU A 341 2.42 20.98 0.37
CA LEU A 341 2.72 20.18 1.57
C LEU A 341 3.39 20.98 2.71
N PRO A 342 4.40 21.83 2.46
CA PRO A 342 5.10 22.56 3.54
C PRO A 342 4.21 23.51 4.35
N ALA A 343 3.01 23.84 3.88
CA ALA A 343 2.07 24.69 4.60
C ALA A 343 1.43 24.00 5.82
N TYR A 344 1.51 22.68 5.93
CA TYR A 344 0.91 21.90 7.02
C TYR A 344 1.91 21.63 8.15
N LYS A 345 1.42 21.59 9.39
CA LYS A 345 2.19 21.22 10.58
C LYS A 345 2.16 19.72 10.88
N LEU A 346 1.15 19.03 10.38
CA LEU A 346 0.96 17.60 10.56
C LEU A 346 0.13 17.03 9.41
N ILE A 347 0.51 15.84 8.95
CA ILE A 347 -0.28 15.01 8.05
C ILE A 347 -0.86 13.83 8.84
N LEU A 348 -2.18 13.79 8.95
CA LEU A 348 -2.93 12.62 9.37
C LEU A 348 -3.23 11.78 8.14
N HIS A 349 -2.69 10.56 8.08
CA HIS A 349 -2.94 9.65 6.97
C HIS A 349 -3.78 8.43 7.41
N CYS A 350 -4.72 8.01 6.56
CA CYS A 350 -5.50 6.80 6.83
C CYS A 350 -4.64 5.51 6.83
N GLY A 351 -5.24 4.36 7.17
CA GLY A 351 -4.59 3.04 7.17
C GLY A 351 -4.09 2.53 5.82
N GLY A 352 -4.40 3.22 4.72
CA GLY A 352 -3.94 2.84 3.38
C GLY A 352 -4.45 1.46 2.93
N CYS A 353 -5.64 1.03 3.39
CA CYS A 353 -6.16 -0.30 3.10
C CYS A 353 -6.26 -0.60 1.59
N MET A 354 -6.55 0.41 0.77
CA MET A 354 -6.71 0.29 -0.69
C MET A 354 -5.42 0.48 -1.50
N ILE A 355 -4.32 0.90 -0.88
CA ILE A 355 -3.02 1.10 -1.54
C ILE A 355 -2.02 0.03 -1.14
N ASN A 356 -1.01 -0.20 -1.98
CA ASN A 356 0.10 -1.08 -1.65
C ASN A 356 1.16 -0.38 -0.80
N ARG A 357 2.13 -1.16 -0.33
CA ARG A 357 3.22 -0.69 0.52
C ARG A 357 4.03 0.41 -0.18
N ARG A 358 4.38 0.21 -1.45
CA ARG A 358 5.17 1.21 -2.20
C ARG A 358 4.49 2.57 -2.25
N ALA A 359 3.19 2.61 -2.52
CA ALA A 359 2.41 3.84 -2.52
C ALA A 359 2.41 4.53 -1.15
N MET A 360 2.31 3.78 -0.06
CA MET A 360 2.35 4.33 1.29
C MET A 360 3.75 4.86 1.66
N LEU A 361 4.81 4.14 1.30
CA LEU A 361 6.19 4.59 1.49
C LEU A 361 6.52 5.84 0.67
N SER A 362 6.03 5.92 -0.57
CA SER A 362 6.15 7.12 -1.41
C SER A 362 5.55 8.35 -0.73
N ARG A 363 4.40 8.20 -0.07
CA ARG A 363 3.79 9.29 0.71
C ARG A 363 4.62 9.67 1.93
N ILE A 364 5.10 8.69 2.69
CA ILE A 364 5.96 8.97 3.85
C ILE A 364 7.24 9.71 3.41
N ALA A 365 7.82 9.32 2.26
CA ALA A 365 8.97 10.00 1.68
C ALA A 365 8.66 11.46 1.27
N GLN A 366 7.52 11.71 0.61
CA GLN A 366 7.08 13.06 0.25
C GLN A 366 6.87 13.95 1.48
N ALA A 367 6.26 13.42 2.53
CA ALA A 367 6.08 14.14 3.79
C ALA A 367 7.44 14.50 4.43
N ARG A 368 8.38 13.54 4.44
CA ARG A 368 9.74 13.74 4.95
C ARG A 368 10.53 14.78 4.14
N GLU A 369 10.43 14.74 2.82
CA GLU A 369 11.06 15.70 1.91
C GLU A 369 10.50 17.11 2.12
N ALA A 370 9.19 17.23 2.34
CA ALA A 370 8.54 18.49 2.69
C ALA A 370 8.83 18.96 4.14
N GLY A 371 9.51 18.16 4.96
CA GLY A 371 9.77 18.45 6.37
C GLY A 371 8.51 18.42 7.25
N VAL A 372 7.45 17.75 6.81
CA VAL A 372 6.16 17.70 7.51
C VAL A 372 6.00 16.36 8.22
N PRO A 373 5.76 16.34 9.54
CA PRO A 373 5.46 15.12 10.28
C PRO A 373 4.21 14.42 9.72
N ILE A 374 4.28 13.09 9.60
CA ILE A 374 3.17 12.24 9.15
C ILE A 374 2.86 11.17 10.20
N VAL A 375 1.58 10.96 10.49
CA VAL A 375 1.11 9.95 11.44
C VAL A 375 -0.11 9.22 10.88
N ASN A 376 -0.22 7.93 11.18
CA ASN A 376 -1.40 7.14 10.84
C ASN A 376 -2.55 7.40 11.84
N TYR A 377 -3.80 7.37 11.38
CA TYR A 377 -4.98 7.60 12.27
C TYR A 377 -4.94 6.77 13.56
N GLY A 378 -4.68 5.46 13.48
CA GLY A 378 -4.67 4.60 14.67
C GLY A 378 -3.51 4.93 15.62
N VAL A 379 -2.35 5.29 15.08
CA VAL A 379 -1.19 5.74 15.86
C VAL A 379 -1.49 7.07 16.55
N ALA A 380 -2.11 8.02 15.83
CA ALA A 380 -2.53 9.31 16.39
C ALA A 380 -3.58 9.13 17.50
N ILE A 381 -4.57 8.26 17.30
CA ILE A 381 -5.58 7.94 18.32
C ILE A 381 -4.90 7.33 19.56
N ALA A 382 -4.02 6.36 19.38
CA ALA A 382 -3.29 5.75 20.50
C ALA A 382 -2.46 6.79 21.27
N HIS A 383 -1.83 7.75 20.57
CA HIS A 383 -1.09 8.84 21.21
C HIS A 383 -2.01 9.79 21.98
N LEU A 384 -3.13 10.20 21.37
CA LEU A 384 -4.10 11.11 21.98
C LEU A 384 -4.78 10.51 23.22
N LEU A 385 -4.93 9.19 23.27
CA LEU A 385 -5.43 8.46 24.42
C LEU A 385 -4.35 8.14 25.47
N GLY A 386 -3.08 8.49 25.24
CA GLY A 386 -1.98 8.23 26.16
C GLY A 386 -1.49 6.78 26.20
N ILE A 387 -1.95 5.92 25.30
CA ILE A 387 -1.68 4.48 25.29
C ILE A 387 -0.65 4.05 24.24
N LEU A 388 -0.11 4.98 23.44
CA LEU A 388 0.85 4.66 22.38
C LEU A 388 2.07 3.84 22.87
N PRO A 389 2.71 4.16 24.01
CA PRO A 389 3.82 3.34 24.50
C PRO A 389 3.41 1.89 24.73
N ARG A 390 2.22 1.65 25.30
CA ARG A 390 1.67 0.31 25.53
C ARG A 390 1.31 -0.40 24.22
N ALA A 391 0.71 0.33 23.28
CA ALA A 391 0.31 -0.16 21.97
C ALA A 391 1.49 -0.57 21.06
N LEU A 392 2.69 -0.06 21.37
CA LEU A 392 3.96 -0.43 20.74
C LEU A 392 4.69 -1.57 21.47
N SER A 393 4.10 -2.16 22.51
CA SER A 393 4.73 -3.27 23.24
C SER A 393 5.16 -4.46 22.36
N PRO A 394 4.48 -4.81 21.24
CA PRO A 394 4.99 -5.84 20.33
C PRO A 394 6.22 -5.41 19.50
N PHE A 395 6.59 -4.13 19.53
CA PHE A 395 7.67 -3.51 18.74
C PHE A 395 8.68 -2.79 19.66
N PRO A 396 9.35 -3.52 20.57
CA PRO A 396 10.14 -2.92 21.64
C PRO A 396 11.30 -2.05 21.15
N GLU A 397 11.85 -2.30 19.96
CA GLU A 397 12.85 -1.47 19.31
C GLU A 397 12.34 -0.06 19.02
N ILE A 398 11.12 0.07 18.48
CA ILE A 398 10.45 1.36 18.25
C ILE A 398 10.12 2.00 19.60
N GLY A 399 9.61 1.20 20.54
CA GLY A 399 9.31 1.62 21.91
C GLY A 399 10.51 2.24 22.63
N ARG A 400 11.67 1.58 22.60
CA ARG A 400 12.92 2.09 23.21
C ARG A 400 13.41 3.38 22.56
N GLN A 401 13.29 3.50 21.24
CA GLN A 401 13.73 4.71 20.54
C GLN A 401 12.83 5.91 20.82
N LEU A 402 11.51 5.71 20.91
CA LEU A 402 10.55 6.80 21.08
C LEU A 402 10.22 7.09 22.55
N PHE A 403 10.23 6.08 23.41
CA PHE A 403 9.83 6.15 24.82
C PHE A 403 10.88 5.48 25.73
N PRO A 404 12.15 5.93 25.69
CA PRO A 404 13.23 5.26 26.41
C PRO A 404 12.98 5.15 27.92
N GLN A 405 12.37 6.16 28.54
CA GLN A 405 12.00 6.14 29.96
C GLN A 405 11.02 5.03 30.34
N ILE A 406 10.15 4.59 29.43
CA ILE A 406 9.15 3.53 29.69
C ILE A 406 9.74 2.15 29.41
N TYR A 407 10.62 2.05 28.42
CA TYR A 407 11.18 0.77 27.95
C TYR A 407 12.54 0.41 28.55
N LYS A 408 13.15 1.29 29.37
CA LYS A 408 14.41 1.01 30.09
C LYS A 408 14.24 0.12 31.33
N GLU A 409 13.02 -0.02 31.85
CA GLU A 409 12.73 -0.72 33.11
C GLU A 409 12.18 -2.15 32.92
N ARG A 410 12.29 -2.74 31.71
CA ARG A 410 11.79 -4.09 31.41
C ARG A 410 12.82 -4.99 30.76
#